data_AF-A0A8X6H2K5-F1
#
_entry.id   AF-A0A8X6H2K5-F1
#
_cell.length_a   1.000
_cell.length_b   1.000
_cell.length_c   1.000
_cell.angle_alpha   90.00
_cell.angle_beta   90.00
_cell.angle_gamma   90.00
#
_symmetry.space_group_name_H-M   'P 1'
#
loop_
_entity.id
_entity.type
_entity.pdbx_description
1 polymer ?
#
loop_
_entity_poly.entity_id
_entity_poly.type
_entity_poly.pdbx_seq_one_letter_code
_entity_poly.pdbx_strand_id
1 'polypeptide(L)'
;MSDRIDGEKEQKEQQWREFKLQKIQLQKETQRVVGSQTPPQAKLKLKKLLPTFNSEVDNMDLFLTLFERQMKLLNLGKDLWVPYLIGSLPSDVTSLIAREPEEKCRDYSHIR
;
A
#
# COMPACT_ATOMS: atom_id res chain seq x y z
N MET A 1 -13.82 -47.43 0.18
CA MET A 1 -13.67 -46.30 -0.76
C MET A 1 -13.82 -44.93 -0.07
N SER A 2 -14.42 -44.84 1.13
CA SER A 2 -14.56 -43.58 1.89
C SER A 2 -13.26 -42.97 2.43
N ASP A 3 -12.32 -43.76 2.95
CA ASP A 3 -11.12 -43.23 3.63
C ASP A 3 -10.17 -42.42 2.74
N ARG A 4 -10.24 -42.62 1.42
CA ARG A 4 -9.37 -41.97 0.45
C ARG A 4 -9.79 -40.54 0.12
N ILE A 5 -11.07 -40.21 0.33
CA ILE A 5 -11.65 -38.87 0.05
C ILE A 5 -11.47 -37.94 1.26
N ASP A 6 -11.50 -38.48 2.48
CA ASP A 6 -11.27 -37.70 3.71
C ASP A 6 -9.81 -37.22 3.81
N GLY A 7 -8.84 -38.07 3.45
CA GLY A 7 -7.42 -37.69 3.40
C GLY A 7 -7.13 -36.55 2.41
N GLU A 8 -7.77 -36.52 1.24
CA GLU A 8 -7.60 -35.44 0.26
C GLU A 8 -8.22 -34.12 0.71
N LYS A 9 -9.33 -34.17 1.46
CA LYS A 9 -9.94 -32.98 2.06
C LYS A 9 -9.05 -32.40 3.16
N GLU A 10 -8.53 -33.23 4.04
CA GLU A 10 -7.59 -32.81 5.09
C GLU A 10 -6.33 -32.18 4.48
N GLN A 11 -5.80 -32.79 3.43
CA GLN A 11 -4.60 -32.28 2.75
C GLN A 11 -4.86 -30.92 2.09
N LYS A 12 -6.04 -30.70 1.49
CA LYS A 12 -6.44 -29.38 0.95
C LYS A 12 -6.65 -28.35 2.06
N GLU A 13 -7.20 -28.74 3.21
CA GLU A 13 -7.32 -27.85 4.36
C GLU A 13 -5.97 -27.45 4.94
N GLN A 14 -5.02 -28.39 5.00
CA GLN A 14 -3.65 -28.11 5.44
C GLN A 14 -2.97 -27.12 4.49
N GLN A 15 -3.05 -27.36 3.17
CA GLN A 15 -2.55 -26.43 2.16
C GLN A 15 -3.21 -25.05 2.26
N TRP A 16 -4.52 -25.01 2.54
CA TRP A 16 -5.24 -23.74 2.72
C TRP A 16 -4.78 -22.98 3.97
N ARG A 17 -4.54 -23.68 5.08
CA ARG A 17 -4.02 -23.10 6.32
C ARG A 17 -2.60 -22.58 6.11
N GLU A 18 -1.75 -23.35 5.44
CA GLU A 18 -0.38 -22.96 5.09
C GLU A 18 -0.35 -21.76 4.16
N PHE A 19 -1.19 -21.75 3.12
CA PHE A 19 -1.32 -20.60 2.22
C PHE A 19 -1.77 -19.34 2.94
N LYS A 20 -2.74 -19.45 3.86
CA LYS A 20 -3.13 -18.34 4.74
C LYS A 20 -1.98 -17.88 5.63
N LEU A 21 -1.23 -18.79 6.23
CA LEU A 21 -0.09 -18.48 7.09
C LEU A 21 1.02 -17.78 6.29
N GLN A 22 1.36 -18.27 5.10
CA GLN A 22 2.32 -17.62 4.22
C GLN A 22 1.86 -16.22 3.83
N LYS A 23 0.58 -16.03 3.50
CA LYS A 23 0.03 -14.71 3.19
C LYS A 23 0.14 -13.74 4.38
N ILE A 24 -0.10 -14.22 5.60
CA ILE A 24 0.06 -13.43 6.83
C ILE A 24 1.54 -13.13 7.10
N GLN A 25 2.45 -14.10 6.91
CA GLN A 25 3.89 -13.92 7.09
C GLN A 25 4.43 -12.90 6.09
N LEU A 26 4.07 -13.02 4.80
CA LEU A 26 4.45 -12.08 3.76
C LEU A 26 3.94 -10.67 4.04
N GLN A 27 2.72 -10.55 4.59
CA GLN A 27 2.15 -9.28 5.00
C GLN A 27 2.90 -8.66 6.19
N LYS A 28 3.30 -9.48 7.18
CA LYS A 28 4.13 -9.06 8.31
C LYS A 28 5.56 -8.70 7.87
N GLU A 29 6.13 -9.42 6.92
CA GLU A 29 7.46 -9.18 6.38
C GLU A 29 7.48 -7.91 5.52
N THR A 30 6.45 -7.68 4.71
CA THR A 30 6.22 -6.39 4.03
C THR A 30 6.10 -5.24 5.03
N GLN A 31 5.46 -5.46 6.19
CA GLN A 31 5.40 -4.47 7.28
C GLN A 31 6.73 -4.27 8.01
N ARG A 32 7.67 -5.23 7.96
CA ARG A 32 9.00 -5.11 8.56
C ARG A 32 9.99 -4.41 7.64
N VAL A 33 9.92 -4.67 6.32
CA VAL A 33 10.80 -4.03 5.32
C VAL A 33 10.41 -2.58 5.07
N VAL A 34 9.12 -2.25 5.23
CA VAL A 34 8.62 -0.87 5.20
C VAL A 34 8.28 -0.48 6.64
N GLY A 35 9.25 0.06 7.37
CA GLY A 35 9.04 0.61 8.70
C GLY A 35 8.03 1.77 8.69
N SER A 36 6.74 1.49 8.63
CA SER A 36 5.69 2.38 9.13
C SER A 36 4.38 1.61 9.31
N GLN A 37 3.78 1.85 10.47
CA GLN A 37 2.51 1.34 10.94
C GLN A 37 1.39 1.80 10.02
N THR A 38 1.17 1.10 8.92
CA THR A 38 0.01 1.36 8.04
C THR A 38 -0.91 0.15 8.04
N PRO A 39 -2.17 0.29 8.52
CA PRO A 39 -3.15 -0.78 8.43
C PRO A 39 -3.32 -1.18 6.96
N PRO A 40 -3.20 -2.47 6.62
CA PRO A 40 -3.38 -2.97 5.26
C PRO A 40 -4.71 -2.55 4.62
N GLN A 41 -5.73 -2.31 5.45
CA GLN A 41 -7.04 -1.84 5.03
C GLN A 41 -7.02 -0.40 4.48
N ALA A 42 -6.18 0.49 5.00
CA ALA A 42 -6.06 1.86 4.50
C ALA A 42 -5.38 1.89 3.13
N LYS A 43 -4.34 1.05 2.90
CA LYS A 43 -3.71 0.88 1.57
C LYS A 43 -4.70 0.36 0.52
N LEU A 44 -5.52 -0.62 0.87
CA LEU A 44 -6.55 -1.18 -0.03
C LEU A 44 -7.68 -0.19 -0.32
N LYS A 45 -8.08 0.63 0.66
CA LYS A 45 -9.09 1.68 0.45
C LYS A 45 -8.55 2.80 -0.44
N LEU A 46 -7.31 3.24 -0.22
CA LEU A 46 -6.73 4.32 -1.00
C LEU A 46 -6.58 3.98 -2.48
N LYS A 47 -6.12 2.76 -2.81
CA LYS A 47 -6.04 2.29 -4.21
C LYS A 47 -7.39 2.26 -4.93
N LYS A 48 -8.51 2.20 -4.20
CA LYS A 48 -9.86 2.28 -4.78
C LYS A 48 -10.37 3.71 -4.91
N LEU A 49 -9.82 4.64 -4.12
CA LEU A 49 -10.28 6.02 -4.01
C LEU A 49 -9.48 6.98 -4.89
N LEU A 50 -8.21 6.65 -5.18
CA LEU A 50 -7.36 7.45 -6.05
C LEU A 50 -7.40 6.92 -7.48
N PRO A 51 -7.54 7.81 -8.48
CA PRO A 51 -7.29 7.43 -9.86
C PRO A 51 -5.82 7.06 -10.05
N THR A 52 -5.54 6.20 -11.02
CA THR A 52 -4.17 5.96 -11.48
C THR A 52 -3.63 7.25 -12.09
N PHE A 53 -2.47 7.70 -11.63
CA PHE A 53 -1.80 8.89 -12.18
C PHE A 53 -0.98 8.54 -13.42
N ASN A 54 -1.16 9.31 -14.50
CA ASN A 54 -0.33 9.29 -15.69
C ASN A 54 0.46 10.59 -15.80
N SER A 55 1.78 10.51 -15.68
CA SER A 55 2.69 11.67 -15.72
C SER A 55 2.71 12.42 -17.06
N GLU A 56 2.28 11.80 -18.16
CA GLU A 56 2.27 12.43 -19.49
C GLU A 56 1.02 13.29 -19.75
N VAL A 57 -0.09 13.01 -19.05
CA VAL A 57 -1.41 13.56 -19.38
C VAL A 57 -2.08 14.21 -18.17
N ASP A 58 -1.88 13.68 -16.97
CA ASP A 58 -2.56 14.15 -15.77
C ASP A 58 -1.84 15.34 -15.14
N ASN A 59 -2.65 16.27 -14.62
CA ASN A 59 -2.14 17.41 -13.89
C ASN A 59 -1.76 17.00 -12.45
N MET A 60 -0.48 17.20 -12.08
CA MET A 60 0.06 16.87 -10.76
C MET A 60 -0.63 17.62 -9.62
N ASP A 61 -0.90 18.92 -9.77
CA ASP A 61 -1.58 19.74 -8.75
C ASP A 61 -2.99 19.23 -8.46
N LEU A 62 -3.72 18.81 -9.50
CA LEU A 62 -5.05 18.24 -9.36
C LEU A 62 -5.01 16.89 -8.63
N PHE A 63 -4.03 16.05 -8.98
CA PHE A 63 -3.82 14.76 -8.32
C PHE A 63 -3.49 14.95 -6.83
N LEU A 64 -2.56 15.85 -6.50
CA LEU A 64 -2.19 16.17 -5.11
C LEU A 64 -3.39 16.72 -4.34
N THR A 65 -4.19 17.61 -4.93
CA THR A 65 -5.42 18.13 -4.31
C THR A 65 -6.42 17.02 -3.98
N LEU A 66 -6.61 16.07 -4.90
CA LEU A 66 -7.49 14.92 -4.67
C LEU A 66 -6.94 14.01 -3.59
N PHE A 67 -5.63 13.74 -3.63
CA PHE A 67 -4.90 12.96 -2.63
C PHE A 67 -5.09 13.52 -1.22
N GLU A 68 -4.88 14.83 -1.01
CA GLU A 68 -5.09 15.48 0.29
C GLU A 68 -6.51 15.30 0.81
N ARG A 69 -7.51 15.43 -0.08
CA ARG A 69 -8.91 15.23 0.30
C ARG A 69 -9.16 13.81 0.78
N GLN A 70 -8.63 12.80 0.08
CA GLN A 70 -8.77 11.40 0.50
C GLN A 70 -8.06 11.13 1.83
N MET A 71 -6.88 11.70 2.03
CA MET A 71 -6.14 11.56 3.30
C MET A 71 -6.90 12.18 4.47
N LYS A 72 -7.48 13.37 4.28
CA LYS A 72 -8.34 14.03 5.27
C LYS A 72 -9.62 13.24 5.54
N LEU A 73 -10.27 12.69 4.50
CA LEU A 73 -11.47 11.86 4.64
C LEU A 73 -11.22 10.58 5.44
N LEU A 74 -10.04 9.98 5.27
CA LEU A 74 -9.61 8.81 6.02
C LEU A 74 -9.03 9.15 7.41
N ASN A 75 -8.94 10.43 7.75
CA ASN A 75 -8.36 10.96 8.98
C ASN A 75 -6.95 10.39 9.26
N LEU A 76 -6.12 10.28 8.22
CA LEU A 76 -4.76 9.76 8.30
C LEU A 76 -3.78 10.85 8.75
N GLY A 77 -2.86 10.49 9.65
CA GLY A 77 -1.78 11.37 10.11
C GLY A 77 -0.86 11.79 8.95
N LYS A 78 -0.38 13.05 8.97
CA LYS A 78 0.47 13.63 7.92
C LYS A 78 1.78 12.87 7.72
N ASP A 79 2.28 12.23 8.77
CA ASP A 79 3.46 11.36 8.76
C ASP A 79 3.32 10.17 7.79
N LEU A 80 2.09 9.77 7.47
CA LEU A 80 1.81 8.69 6.54
C LEU A 80 1.59 9.17 5.10
N TRP A 81 1.37 10.47 4.87
CA TRP A 81 0.95 10.97 3.56
C TRP A 81 2.03 10.74 2.49
N VAL A 82 3.30 11.04 2.78
CA VAL A 82 4.37 10.85 1.80
C VAL A 82 4.58 9.37 1.41
N PRO A 83 4.68 8.41 2.36
CA PRO A 83 4.71 6.99 2.01
C PRO A 83 3.53 6.53 1.13
N TYR A 84 2.34 7.06 1.37
CA TYR A 84 1.17 6.76 0.54
C TYR A 84 1.23 7.41 -0.85
N LEU A 85 1.74 8.63 -0.93
CA LEU A 85 1.91 9.35 -2.19
C LEU A 85 2.89 8.59 -3.09
N ILE A 86 4.04 8.19 -2.56
CA ILE A 86 5.05 7.39 -3.28
C ILE A 86 4.43 6.08 -3.79
N GLY A 87 3.63 5.40 -2.96
CA GLY A 87 2.96 4.16 -3.38
C GLY A 87 1.81 4.33 -4.39
N SER A 88 1.43 5.57 -4.70
CA SER A 88 0.34 5.91 -5.62
C SER A 88 0.84 6.49 -6.95
N LEU A 89 2.10 6.92 -6.99
CA LEU A 89 2.72 7.53 -8.17
C LEU A 89 3.53 6.51 -8.99
N PRO A 90 3.65 6.72 -10.30
CA PRO A 90 4.50 5.90 -11.15
C PRO A 90 5.99 6.14 -10.88
N SER A 91 6.82 5.17 -11.29
CA SER A 91 8.25 5.08 -10.89
C SER A 91 9.07 6.30 -11.29
N ASP A 92 8.78 6.87 -12.46
CA ASP A 92 9.36 8.09 -12.99
C ASP A 92 9.17 9.29 -12.05
N VAL A 93 7.97 9.47 -11.49
CA VAL A 93 7.69 10.57 -10.55
C VAL A 93 8.27 10.26 -9.16
N THR A 94 8.13 9.02 -8.69
CA THR A 94 8.69 8.64 -7.37
C THR A 94 10.20 8.78 -7.31
N SER A 95 10.90 8.62 -8.45
CA SER A 95 12.35 8.82 -8.53
C SER A 95 12.77 10.26 -8.22
N LEU A 96 11.92 11.25 -8.50
CA LEU A 96 12.17 12.65 -8.16
C LEU A 96 12.07 12.87 -6.64
N ILE A 97 11.07 12.25 -6.01
CA ILE A 97 10.85 12.32 -4.56
C ILE A 97 11.96 11.57 -3.80
N ALA A 98 12.44 10.46 -4.35
CA ALA A 98 13.53 9.66 -3.75
C ALA A 98 14.90 10.37 -3.73
N ARG A 99 15.05 11.48 -4.46
CA ARG A 99 16.27 12.31 -4.42
C ARG A 99 16.29 13.28 -3.24
N GLU A 100 15.16 13.50 -2.58
CA GLU A 100 15.10 14.30 -1.36
C GLU A 100 15.61 13.49 -0.16
N PRO A 101 16.26 14.14 0.83
CA PRO A 101 16.75 13.47 2.03
C PRO A 101 15.58 12.91 2.87
N GLU A 102 15.79 11.74 3.50
CA GLU A 102 14.76 11.02 4.29
C GLU A 102 14.05 11.89 5.34
N GLU A 103 14.77 12.86 5.90
CA GLU A 103 14.26 13.83 6.88
C GLU A 103 13.13 14.69 6.31
N LYS A 104 13.16 14.97 5.00
CA LYS A 104 12.14 15.73 4.27
C LYS A 104 11.08 14.83 3.63
N CYS A 105 11.39 13.56 3.42
CA CYS A 105 10.46 12.57 2.87
C CYS A 105 9.27 12.23 3.79
N ARG A 106 9.14 12.85 4.95
CA ARG A 106 7.94 12.75 5.82
C ARG A 106 7.15 14.05 5.87
N ASP A 107 7.70 15.14 5.35
CA ASP A 107 7.03 16.43 5.31
C ASP A 107 6.32 16.61 3.98
N TYR A 108 5.01 16.33 3.98
CA TYR A 108 4.18 16.54 2.80
C TYR A 108 4.18 18.00 2.33
N SER A 109 4.39 18.97 3.22
CA SER A 109 4.45 20.39 2.85
C SER A 109 5.69 20.75 2.02
N HIS A 110 6.75 19.92 2.04
CA HIS A 110 7.95 20.09 1.23
C HIS A 110 7.79 19.52 -0.20
N ILE A 111 6.81 18.65 -0.42
CA ILE A 111 6.53 18.04 -1.73
C ILE A 111 5.55 18.87 -2.56
N ARG A 112 4.71 19.66 -1.89
CA ARG A 112 3.64 20.46 -2.49
C ARG A 112 4.16 21.71 -3.20
#